data_AF-A0A193LDH4-F1
#
_entry.id   AF-A0A193LDH4-F1
#
_cell.length_a   1.000
_cell.length_b   1.000
_cell.length_c   1.000
_cell.angle_alpha   90.00
_cell.angle_beta   90.00
_cell.angle_gamma   90.00
#
_symmetry.space_group_name_H-M   'P 1'
#
loop_
_entity.id
_entity.type
_entity.pdbx_description
1 polymer ?
#
loop_
_entity_poly.entity_id
_entity_poly.type
_entity_poly.pdbx_seq_one_letter_code
_entity_poly.pdbx_strand_id
1 'polypeptide(L)'
;MALVKCKDCDNQVSDSAASCPKCGAPMPRVIRDDQEQCPFCREVMNLGATHCPNCHAQKGYIHNRGRIYGRMETIWYGITMPIILAVVASMMGPVVGAIVWLLCAIPIVVSVYRLLTGAVWFQKTSVY
;
A
#
# COMPACT_ATOMS: atom_id res chain seq x y z
N MET A 1 2.56 23.58 14.57
CA MET A 1 3.25 24.21 13.43
C MET A 1 4.68 24.42 13.87
N ALA A 2 5.64 23.74 13.25
CA ALA A 2 7.06 23.84 13.60
C ALA A 2 7.74 24.74 12.56
N LEU A 3 8.49 25.73 13.03
CA LEU A 3 9.28 26.56 12.11
C LEU A 3 10.57 25.80 11.75
N VAL A 4 10.81 25.60 10.46
CA VAL A 4 12.03 25.02 9.90
C VAL A 4 12.92 26.14 9.35
N LYS A 5 14.24 26.04 9.56
CA LYS A 5 15.19 27.00 8.98
C LYS A 5 15.41 26.72 7.50
N CYS A 6 15.30 27.78 6.70
CA CYS A 6 15.69 27.74 5.29
C CYS A 6 17.22 27.55 5.17
N LYS A 7 17.67 26.60 4.35
CA LYS A 7 19.10 26.30 4.17
C LYS A 7 19.87 27.41 3.44
N ASP A 8 19.20 28.24 2.66
CA ASP A 8 19.82 29.29 1.84
C ASP A 8 19.87 30.66 2.51
N CYS A 9 18.92 30.99 3.37
CA CYS A 9 18.82 32.33 3.97
C CYS A 9 18.63 32.35 5.48
N ASP A 10 18.74 31.18 6.13
CA ASP A 10 18.56 30.96 7.58
C ASP A 10 17.24 31.46 8.17
N ASN A 11 16.29 31.86 7.31
CA ASN A 11 15.01 32.39 7.74
C ASN A 11 14.14 31.26 8.31
N GLN A 12 13.36 31.58 9.34
CA GLN A 12 12.40 30.64 9.91
C GLN A 12 11.14 30.62 9.05
N VAL A 13 10.80 29.46 8.51
CA VAL A 13 9.68 29.27 7.59
C VAL A 13 8.81 28.14 8.11
N SER A 14 7.50 28.19 7.87
CA SER A 14 6.59 27.11 8.22
C SER A 14 7.00 25.81 7.52
N ASP A 15 6.95 24.69 8.24
CA ASP A 15 7.13 23.32 7.72
C ASP A 15 6.22 23.00 6.51
N SER A 16 5.13 23.75 6.35
CA SER A 16 4.13 23.57 5.30
C SER A 16 4.33 24.52 4.10
N ALA A 17 5.33 25.40 4.10
CA ALA A 17 5.55 26.35 3.00
C ALA A 17 6.25 25.67 1.81
N ALA A 18 5.73 25.87 0.59
CA ALA A 18 6.32 25.32 -0.64
C ALA A 18 7.68 25.97 -1.00
N SER A 19 7.87 27.23 -0.61
CA SER A 19 9.05 28.03 -0.90
C SER A 19 9.29 29.04 0.21
N CYS A 20 10.55 29.43 0.41
CA CYS A 20 10.88 30.46 1.38
C CYS A 20 10.37 31.83 0.89
N PRO A 21 9.57 32.56 1.68
CA PRO A 21 9.06 33.88 1.29
C PRO A 21 10.16 34.95 1.18
N LYS A 22 11.35 34.70 1.76
CA LYS A 22 12.45 35.67 1.80
C LYS A 22 13.45 35.52 0.65
N CYS A 23 13.84 34.28 0.32
CA CYS A 23 14.83 34.01 -0.73
C CYS A 23 14.26 33.31 -1.97
N GLY A 24 13.01 32.86 -1.93
CA GLY A 24 12.39 32.11 -3.03
C GLY A 24 12.90 30.68 -3.20
N ALA A 25 13.86 30.24 -2.37
CA ALA A 25 14.41 28.89 -2.45
C ALA A 25 13.30 27.84 -2.19
N PRO A 26 13.26 26.75 -2.98
CA PRO A 26 12.30 25.67 -2.77
C PRO A 26 12.59 25.00 -1.42
N MET A 27 11.59 24.97 -0.54
CA MET A 27 11.76 24.29 0.73
C MET A 27 11.75 22.78 0.48
N PRO A 28 12.65 22.00 1.12
CA PRO A 28 12.58 20.56 1.05
C PRO A 28 11.21 20.13 1.58
N ARG A 29 10.36 19.57 0.71
CA ARG A 29 9.05 19.03 1.13
C ARG A 29 9.33 17.94 2.15
N VAL A 30 9.11 18.24 3.42
CA VAL A 30 9.25 17.26 4.48
C VAL A 30 8.10 16.27 4.30
N ILE A 31 8.41 15.09 3.78
CA ILE A 31 7.47 13.97 3.79
C ILE A 31 7.24 13.64 5.26
N ARG A 32 6.03 13.92 5.74
CA ARG A 32 5.62 13.54 7.09
C ARG A 32 5.55 12.01 7.17
N ASP A 33 5.69 11.44 8.38
CA ASP A 33 5.64 9.98 8.57
C ASP A 33 4.32 9.34 8.11
N ASP A 34 3.24 10.14 7.95
CA ASP A 34 1.94 9.72 7.42
C ASP A 34 1.82 9.86 5.90
N GLN A 35 2.87 10.32 5.21
CA GLN A 35 2.84 10.65 3.79
C GLN A 35 3.88 9.87 2.98
N GLU A 36 3.57 9.62 1.71
CA GLU A 36 4.45 8.97 0.75
C GLU A 36 4.31 9.64 -0.63
N GLN A 37 5.36 9.55 -1.44
CA GLN A 37 5.33 10.05 -2.81
C GLN A 37 5.03 8.94 -3.81
N CYS A 38 4.14 9.22 -4.75
CA CYS A 38 3.90 8.31 -5.87
C CYS A 38 5.16 8.20 -6.75
N PRO A 39 5.66 6.98 -7.04
CA PRO A 39 6.89 6.80 -7.82
C PRO A 39 6.74 7.23 -9.29
N PHE A 40 5.51 7.38 -9.80
CA PHE A 40 5.23 7.73 -11.20
C PHE A 40 5.07 9.24 -11.41
N CYS A 41 4.20 9.90 -10.63
CA CYS A 41 3.87 11.33 -10.81
C CYS A 41 4.45 12.25 -9.73
N ARG A 42 5.08 11.70 -8.68
CA ARG A 42 5.64 12.44 -7.53
C ARG A 42 4.62 13.26 -6.72
N GLU A 43 3.33 12.98 -6.89
CA GLU A 43 2.28 13.53 -6.04
C GLU A 43 2.46 13.04 -4.60
N VAL A 44 2.30 13.93 -3.62
CA VAL A 44 2.41 13.61 -2.19
C VAL A 44 1.05 13.15 -1.69
N MET A 45 1.00 11.98 -1.09
CA MET A 45 -0.23 11.33 -0.68
C MET A 45 -0.09 10.74 0.71
N ASN A 46 -1.21 10.36 1.33
CA ASN A 46 -1.17 9.67 2.62
C ASN A 46 -0.77 8.20 2.42
N LEU A 47 -0.07 7.60 3.40
CA LEU A 47 0.43 6.21 3.36
C LEU A 47 -0.66 5.16 3.08
N GLY A 48 -1.90 5.49 3.44
CA GLY A 48 -3.08 4.64 3.26
C GLY A 48 -3.80 4.81 1.91
N ALA A 49 -3.32 5.69 1.02
CA ALA A 49 -3.95 5.91 -0.27
C ALA A 49 -3.75 4.69 -1.19
N THR A 50 -4.87 4.06 -1.60
CA THR A 50 -4.85 2.93 -2.55
C THR A 50 -4.75 3.38 -4.00
N HIS A 51 -5.18 4.61 -4.30
CA HIS A 51 -5.14 5.19 -5.64
C HIS A 51 -4.49 6.57 -5.60
N CYS A 52 -3.69 6.87 -6.61
CA CYS A 52 -3.17 8.21 -6.82
C CYS A 52 -4.24 9.13 -7.43
N PRO A 53 -4.47 10.35 -6.90
CA PRO A 53 -5.47 11.27 -7.43
C PRO A 53 -5.02 11.92 -8.75
N ASN A 54 -3.70 11.93 -9.02
CA ASN A 54 -3.14 12.55 -10.21
C ASN A 54 -2.97 11.53 -11.35
N CYS A 55 -2.16 10.47 -11.14
CA CYS A 55 -1.86 9.49 -12.18
C CYS A 55 -2.71 8.21 -12.13
N HIS A 56 -3.63 8.06 -11.17
CA HIS A 56 -4.44 6.87 -10.97
C HIS A 56 -3.67 5.54 -10.83
N ALA A 57 -2.37 5.60 -10.52
CA ALA A 57 -1.61 4.42 -10.11
C ALA A 57 -2.22 3.80 -8.85
N GLN A 58 -2.22 2.47 -8.79
CA GLN A 58 -2.84 1.71 -7.70
C GLN A 58 -1.77 1.03 -6.86
N LYS A 59 -1.89 1.17 -5.53
CA LYS A 59 -1.03 0.50 -4.55
C LYS A 59 -1.73 -0.76 -4.04
N GLY A 60 -1.07 -1.91 -4.17
CA GLY A 60 -1.66 -3.17 -3.71
C GLY A 60 -0.78 -4.39 -3.91
N TYR A 61 -1.43 -5.56 -3.96
CA TYR A 61 -0.79 -6.85 -4.16
C TYR A 61 -1.31 -7.48 -5.45
N ILE A 62 -0.42 -7.82 -6.39
CA ILE A 62 -0.82 -8.41 -7.67
C ILE A 62 -1.21 -9.89 -7.49
N HIS A 63 -2.34 -10.30 -8.05
CA HIS A 63 -2.74 -11.71 -8.11
C HIS A 63 -2.71 -12.25 -9.54
N ASN A 64 -2.82 -13.58 -9.70
CA ASN A 64 -2.62 -14.37 -10.94
C ASN A 64 -3.46 -13.97 -12.18
N ARG A 65 -4.28 -12.90 -12.10
CA ARG A 65 -5.07 -12.35 -13.22
C ARG A 65 -4.85 -10.85 -13.46
N GLY A 66 -3.74 -10.28 -12.99
CA GLY A 66 -3.47 -8.84 -13.13
C GLY A 66 -4.40 -7.94 -12.31
N ARG A 67 -5.26 -8.53 -11.46
CA ARG A 67 -6.04 -7.78 -10.47
C ARG A 67 -5.14 -7.37 -9.32
N ILE A 68 -5.26 -6.10 -8.94
CA ILE A 68 -4.55 -5.49 -7.82
C ILE A 68 -5.54 -5.44 -6.66
N TYR A 69 -5.27 -6.22 -5.62
CA TYR A 69 -6.08 -6.22 -4.40
C TYR A 69 -5.49 -5.25 -3.38
N GLY A 70 -6.37 -4.53 -2.67
CA GLY A 70 -5.97 -3.79 -1.49
C GLY A 70 -5.54 -4.71 -0.34
N ARG A 71 -5.06 -4.12 0.77
CA ARG A 71 -4.70 -4.88 1.98
C ARG A 71 -5.88 -5.66 2.55
N MET A 72 -7.05 -5.01 2.67
CA MET A 72 -8.26 -5.65 3.20
C MET A 72 -8.72 -6.81 2.33
N GLU A 73 -8.73 -6.65 1.00
CA GLU A 73 -9.17 -7.70 0.08
C GLU A 73 -8.20 -8.89 0.06
N THR A 74 -6.89 -8.61 0.17
CA THR A 74 -5.87 -9.68 0.27
C THR A 74 -6.06 -10.51 1.54
N ILE A 75 -6.38 -9.87 2.68
CA ILE A 75 -6.67 -10.58 3.93
C ILE A 75 -7.96 -11.39 3.79
N TRP A 76 -9.03 -10.78 3.29
CA TRP A 76 -10.33 -11.44 3.18
C TRP A 76 -10.31 -12.65 2.26
N TYR A 77 -9.88 -12.47 1.01
CA TYR A 77 -9.88 -13.54 0.02
C TYR A 77 -8.68 -14.49 0.13
N GLY A 78 -7.52 -13.99 0.59
CA GLY A 78 -6.28 -14.77 0.65
C GLY A 78 -6.10 -15.55 1.96
N ILE A 79 -6.74 -15.14 3.05
CA ILE A 79 -6.55 -15.73 4.38
C ILE A 79 -7.89 -16.14 4.99
N THR A 80 -8.83 -15.20 5.14
CA THR A 80 -10.07 -15.45 5.87
C THR A 80 -10.96 -16.48 5.17
N MET A 81 -11.18 -16.34 3.86
CA MET A 81 -12.04 -17.24 3.09
C MET A 81 -11.51 -18.69 3.03
N PRO A 82 -10.21 -18.95 2.75
CA PRO A 82 -9.64 -20.29 2.83
C PRO A 82 -9.72 -20.94 4.22
N ILE A 83 -9.53 -20.16 5.29
CA ILE A 83 -9.67 -20.66 6.67
C ILE A 83 -11.12 -21.08 6.94
N ILE A 84 -12.10 -20.24 6.58
CA ILE A 84 -13.52 -20.58 6.73
C ILE A 84 -13.84 -21.88 5.97
N LEU A 85 -13.38 -21.99 4.72
CA LEU A 85 -13.58 -23.19 3.91
C LEU A 85 -12.99 -24.44 4.57
N ALA A 86 -11.77 -24.34 5.09
CA ALA A 86 -11.09 -25.45 5.76
C ALA A 86 -11.79 -25.86 7.07
N VAL A 87 -12.27 -24.89 7.86
CA VAL A 87 -13.03 -25.15 9.10
C VAL A 87 -14.35 -25.85 8.78
N VAL A 88 -15.10 -25.39 7.78
CA VAL A 88 -16.36 -26.02 7.36
C VAL A 88 -16.10 -27.44 6.84
N ALA A 89 -15.04 -27.65 6.05
CA ALA A 89 -14.68 -28.98 5.55
C ALA A 89 -14.31 -29.96 6.68
N SER A 90 -13.69 -29.47 7.77
CA SER A 90 -13.41 -30.29 8.96
C SER A 90 -14.67 -30.83 9.64
N MET A 91 -15.83 -30.17 9.48
CA MET A 91 -17.11 -30.69 9.98
C MET A 91 -17.64 -31.89 9.19
N MET A 92 -17.13 -32.12 7.98
CA MET A 92 -17.53 -33.24 7.11
C MET A 92 -16.73 -34.53 7.40
N GLY A 93 -15.67 -34.43 8.20
CA GLY A 93 -14.83 -35.57 8.63
C GLY A 93 -13.34 -35.21 8.69
N PRO A 94 -12.55 -35.90 9.54
CA PRO A 94 -11.17 -35.51 9.84
C PRO A 94 -10.24 -35.64 8.63
N VAL A 95 -10.44 -36.65 7.78
CA VAL A 95 -9.61 -36.87 6.57
C VAL A 95 -9.87 -35.77 5.54
N VAL A 96 -11.14 -35.43 5.31
CA VAL A 96 -11.53 -34.39 4.35
C VAL A 96 -11.05 -33.02 4.83
N GLY A 97 -11.22 -32.71 6.12
CA GLY A 97 -10.70 -31.49 6.73
C GLY A 97 -9.18 -31.35 6.56
N ALA A 98 -8.41 -32.41 6.85
CA ALA A 98 -6.95 -32.39 6.71
C ALA A 98 -6.49 -32.12 5.27
N ILE A 99 -7.14 -32.74 4.28
CA ILE A 99 -6.83 -32.52 2.86
C ILE A 99 -7.12 -31.07 2.47
N VAL A 100 -8.28 -30.53 2.86
CA VAL A 100 -8.65 -29.14 2.53
C VAL A 100 -7.71 -28.15 3.24
N TRP A 101 -7.30 -28.40 4.48
CA TRP A 101 -6.29 -27.59 5.17
C TRP A 101 -4.96 -27.54 4.41
N LEU A 102 -4.46 -28.68 3.93
CA LEU A 102 -3.22 -28.73 3.13
C LEU A 102 -3.35 -27.94 1.83
N LEU A 103 -4.49 -28.06 1.14
CA LEU A 103 -4.75 -27.31 -0.10
C LEU A 103 -4.86 -25.80 0.15
N CYS A 104 -5.55 -25.41 1.22
CA CYS A 104 -5.72 -23.99 1.59
C CYS A 104 -4.48 -23.35 2.21
N ALA A 105 -3.52 -24.14 2.71
CA ALA A 105 -2.27 -23.61 3.26
C ALA A 105 -1.46 -22.83 2.22
N ILE A 106 -1.41 -23.30 0.97
CA ILE A 106 -0.65 -22.67 -0.11
C ILE A 106 -1.07 -21.21 -0.36
N PRO A 107 -2.34 -20.88 -0.64
CA PRO A 107 -2.76 -19.49 -0.85
C PRO A 107 -2.60 -18.62 0.41
N ILE A 108 -2.76 -19.19 1.61
CA ILE A 108 -2.54 -18.46 2.88
C ILE A 108 -1.07 -18.05 2.99
N VAL A 109 -0.15 -18.99 2.79
CA VAL A 109 1.31 -18.72 2.89
C VAL A 109 1.74 -17.68 1.85
N VAL A 110 1.28 -17.80 0.61
CA VAL A 110 1.58 -16.81 -0.44
C VAL A 110 1.02 -15.42 -0.08
N SER A 111 -0.19 -15.35 0.46
CA SER A 111 -0.81 -14.10 0.87
C SER A 111 -0.08 -13.45 2.05
N VAL A 112 0.33 -14.24 3.05
CA VAL A 112 1.13 -13.77 4.19
C VAL A 112 2.49 -13.27 3.74
N TYR A 113 3.20 -14.05 2.91
CA TYR A 113 4.50 -13.65 2.36
C TYR A 113 4.41 -12.30 1.65
N ARG A 114 3.36 -12.08 0.85
CA ARG A 114 3.13 -10.81 0.15
C ARG A 114 2.85 -9.65 1.09
N LEU A 115 2.05 -9.87 2.13
CA LEU A 115 1.79 -8.84 3.15
C LEU A 115 3.09 -8.43 3.86
N LEU A 116 4.02 -9.37 4.07
CA LEU A 116 5.33 -9.11 4.68
C LEU A 116 6.29 -8.35 3.74
N THR A 117 6.30 -8.66 2.44
CA THR A 117 7.13 -7.94 1.45
C THR A 117 6.67 -6.50 1.18
N GLY A 118 5.47 -6.13 1.65
CA GLY A 118 4.90 -4.81 1.45
C GLY A 118 4.12 -4.66 0.14
N ALA A 119 3.28 -3.62 0.07
CA ALA A 119 2.48 -3.30 -1.11
C ALA A 119 3.35 -2.60 -2.17
N VAL A 120 3.12 -2.91 -3.43
CA VAL A 120 3.85 -2.34 -4.57
C VAL A 120 2.93 -1.44 -5.37
N TRP A 121 3.52 -0.42 -6.00
CA TRP A 121 2.83 0.50 -6.89
C TRP A 121 2.72 -0.07 -8.30
N PHE A 122 1.52 -0.06 -8.86
CA PHE A 122 1.24 -0.50 -10.23
C PHE A 122 0.63 0.65 -11.03
N GLN A 123 1.20 0.91 -12.21
CA GLN A 123 0.62 1.83 -13.17
C GLN A 123 -0.41 1.08 -14.01
N LYS A 124 -1.66 1.55 -14.01
CA LYS A 124 -2.65 1.07 -14.98
C LYS A 124 -2.20 1.63 -16.32
N THR A 125 -1.56 0.82 -17.16
CA THR A 125 -1.36 1.19 -18.56
C THR A 125 -2.76 1.31 -19.16
N SER A 126 -3.23 2.55 -19.35
CA SER A 126 -4.36 2.81 -20.22
C SER A 126 -3.91 2.40 -21.62
N VAL A 127 -4.22 1.16 -22.01
CA VAL A 127 -4.37 0.88 -23.44
C VAL A 127 -5.59 1.71 -23.84
N TYR A 128 -5.30 2.68 -24.70
CA TYR A 128 -6.15 3.75 -25.22
C TYR A 128 -7.60 3.34 -25.50
#